data_AF-A0A5S9WND5-F1
#
_entry.id   AF-A0A5S9WND5-F1
#
_cell.length_a   1.000
_cell.length_b   1.000
_cell.length_c   1.000
_cell.angle_alpha   90.00
_cell.angle_beta   90.00
_cell.angle_gamma   90.00
#
_symmetry.space_group_name_H-M   'P 1'
#
loop_
_entity.id
_entity.type
_entity.pdbx_description
1 polymer ?
#
loop_
_entity_poly.entity_id
_entity_poly.type
_entity_poly.pdbx_seq_one_letter_code
_entity_poly.pdbx_strand_id
1 'polypeptide(L)' 'MGMSKSIKVILSLALVVFLAIAATKVEATRYITYPAIDRGDHAVHCDKAHPNTCKKKQANPYQRGCEKINRCRGG' A
#
# COMPACT_ATOMS: atom_id res chain seq x y z
N MET A 1 15.19 -43.53 -26.34
CA MET A 1 13.74 -43.59 -26.60
C MET A 1 13.30 -42.32 -27.31
N GLY A 2 12.86 -42.41 -28.57
CA GLY A 2 12.31 -41.26 -29.29
C GLY A 2 10.89 -40.97 -28.83
N MET A 3 10.61 -39.73 -28.41
CA MET A 3 9.25 -39.32 -28.06
C MET A 3 8.34 -39.38 -29.29
N SER A 4 7.14 -39.96 -29.13
CA SER A 4 6.13 -39.96 -30.19
C SER A 4 5.73 -38.52 -30.55
N LYS A 5 5.28 -38.30 -31.79
CA LYS A 5 4.89 -36.97 -32.30
C LYS A 5 3.85 -36.32 -31.38
N SER A 6 2.90 -37.10 -30.88
CA SER A 6 1.86 -36.65 -29.95
C SER A 6 2.42 -36.20 -28.61
N ILE A 7 3.40 -36.91 -28.05
CA ILE A 7 4.06 -36.54 -26.78
C ILE A 7 4.78 -35.18 -26.92
N LYS A 8 5.43 -34.94 -28.06
CA LYS A 8 6.10 -33.65 -28.31
C LYS A 8 5.10 -32.49 -28.37
N VAL A 9 3.96 -32.68 -29.02
CA VAL A 9 2.89 -31.66 -29.11
C VAL A 9 2.30 -31.36 -27.73
N ILE A 10 2.04 -32.39 -26.93
CA ILE A 10 1.50 -32.23 -25.58
C ILE A 10 2.51 -31.48 -24.69
N LEU A 11 3.79 -31.86 -24.73
CA LEU A 11 4.85 -31.19 -23.98
C LEU A 11 5.03 -29.74 -24.41
N SER A 12 5.01 -29.44 -25.72
CA SER A 12 5.11 -28.06 -26.19
C SER A 12 3.93 -27.21 -25.74
N LEU A 13 2.72 -27.76 -25.78
CA LEU A 13 1.51 -27.05 -25.38
C LEU A 13 1.52 -26.77 -23.86
N ALA A 14 1.87 -27.78 -23.07
CA ALA A 14 2.01 -27.62 -21.62
C ALA A 14 3.06 -26.55 -21.26
N LEU A 15 4.21 -26.56 -21.94
CA LEU A 15 5.27 -25.58 -21.72
C LEU A 15 4.84 -24.15 -22.04
N VAL A 16 4.09 -23.94 -23.13
CA VAL A 16 3.53 -22.62 -23.49
C VAL A 16 2.55 -22.12 -22.42
N VAL A 17 1.67 -23.00 -21.92
CA VAL A 17 0.73 -22.65 -20.85
C VAL A 17 1.46 -22.29 -19.56
N PHE A 18 2.49 -23.05 -19.17
CA PHE A 18 3.31 -22.74 -18.00
C PHE A 18 4.01 -21.39 -18.10
N LEU A 19 4.59 -21.08 -19.28
CA LEU A 19 5.25 -19.78 -19.52
C LEU A 19 4.26 -18.62 -19.46
N ALA A 20 3.05 -18.79 -20.02
CA ALA A 20 2.00 -17.77 -19.96
C ALA A 20 1.58 -17.49 -18.50
N ILE A 21 1.38 -18.53 -17.69
CA ILE A 21 1.03 -18.37 -16.28
C ILE A 21 2.17 -17.69 -15.50
N ALA A 22 3.43 -18.07 -15.77
CA ALA A 22 4.58 -17.45 -15.12
C ALA A 22 4.70 -15.94 -15.43
N ALA A 23 4.40 -15.53 -16.67
CA ALA A 23 4.42 -14.13 -17.09
C ALA A 23 3.38 -13.27 -16.37
N THR A 24 2.20 -13.81 -16.05
CA THR A 24 1.14 -13.04 -15.36
C THR A 24 1.51 -12.59 -13.94
N LYS A 25 2.46 -13.27 -13.28
CA LYS A 25 2.87 -12.94 -11.89
C LYS A 25 3.85 -11.78 -11.79
N VAL A 26 4.40 -11.31 -12.92
CA VAL A 26 5.45 -10.29 -12.94
C VAL A 26 4.87 -8.87 -12.81
N GLU A 27 3.62 -8.65 -13.23
CA GLU A 27 2.99 -7.32 -13.24
C GLU A 27 2.28 -6.97 -11.91
N ALA A 28 1.92 -7.96 -11.08
CA ALA A 28 1.10 -7.72 -9.88
C ALA A 28 1.88 -7.14 -8.68
N THR A 29 3.21 -7.04 -8.75
CA THR A 29 4.07 -6.69 -7.61
C THR A 29 4.78 -5.35 -7.72
N ARG A 30 4.61 -4.59 -8.81
CA ARG A 30 5.26 -3.28 -8.99
C ARG A 30 4.38 -2.12 -8.56
N TYR A 31 4.03 -2.08 -7.27
CA TYR A 31 3.53 -0.85 -6.67
C TYR A 31 4.68 -0.15 -5.93
N ILE A 32 5.08 1.02 -6.41
CA ILE A 32 5.98 1.92 -5.68
C ILE A 32 5.08 2.77 -4.79
N THR A 33 4.95 2.38 -3.52
CA THR A 33 4.21 3.17 -2.53
C THR A 33 5.17 4.15 -1.87
N TYR A 34 4.73 5.38 -1.64
CA TYR A 34 5.45 6.31 -0.77
C TYR A 34 5.59 5.69 0.63
N PRO A 35 6.71 5.90 1.34
CA PRO A 35 6.76 5.55 2.77
C PRO A 35 5.55 6.17 3.45
N ALA A 36 4.77 5.33 4.13
CA ALA A 36 3.53 5.75 4.75
C ALA A 36 3.82 6.95 5.65
N ILE A 37 3.23 8.10 5.30
CA ILE A 37 3.27 9.24 6.19
C ILE A 37 2.40 8.82 7.37
N ASP A 38 2.99 8.54 8.53
CA ASP A 38 2.29 8.30 9.81
C ASP A 38 1.44 9.52 10.27
N ARG A 39 1.37 10.55 9.42
CA ARG A 39 0.73 11.85 9.60
C ARG A 39 -0.01 12.21 8.30
N GLY A 40 -1.00 11.40 7.93
CA GLY A 40 -1.89 11.66 6.80
C GLY A 40 -3.36 11.44 7.20
N ASP A 41 -4.30 11.74 6.29
CA ASP A 41 -5.73 11.47 6.48
C ASP A 41 -6.09 9.99 6.19
N HIS A 42 -5.16 9.09 6.47
CA HIS A 42 -5.40 7.66 6.34
C HIS A 42 -6.28 7.24 7.52
N ALA A 43 -7.33 6.45 7.23
CA ALA A 43 -8.17 5.89 8.28
C ALA A 43 -7.29 5.04 9.20
N VAL A 44 -7.16 5.46 10.46
CA VAL A 44 -6.46 4.67 11.49
C VAL A 44 -7.32 3.45 11.77
N HIS A 45 -6.74 2.26 11.71
CA HIS A 45 -7.45 1.05 12.14
C HIS A 45 -7.55 1.06 13.66
N CYS A 46 -8.64 1.62 14.18
CA CYS A 46 -8.91 1.75 15.60
C CYS A 46 -9.28 0.40 16.20
N ASP A 47 -8.70 0.06 17.35
CA ASP A 47 -9.22 -1.02 18.19
C ASP A 47 -10.59 -0.65 18.76
N LYS A 48 -11.56 -1.56 18.64
CA LYS A 48 -12.92 -1.39 19.20
C LYS A 48 -12.93 -1.52 20.72
N ALA A 49 -12.02 -2.29 21.31
CA ALA A 49 -11.95 -2.45 22.77
C ALA A 49 -11.36 -1.21 23.46
N HIS A 50 -10.45 -0.50 22.77
CA HIS A 50 -9.77 0.68 23.31
C HIS A 50 -9.92 1.90 22.39
N PRO A 51 -11.14 2.42 22.17
CA PRO A 51 -11.38 3.51 21.22
C PRO A 51 -10.66 4.82 21.60
N ASN A 52 -10.35 5.00 22.89
CA ASN A 52 -9.60 6.14 23.41
C ASN A 52 -8.15 6.21 22.90
N THR A 53 -7.57 5.08 22.49
CA THR A 53 -6.21 5.02 21.92
C THR A 53 -6.18 5.46 20.45
N CYS A 54 -7.34 5.51 19.79
CA CYS A 54 -7.43 5.93 18.41
C CYS A 54 -7.45 7.45 18.28
N LYS A 55 -6.26 8.04 18.15
CA LYS A 55 -6.08 9.47 17.91
C LYS A 55 -5.48 9.67 16.52
N LYS A 56 -6.20 10.38 15.64
CA LYS A 56 -5.61 10.90 14.41
C LYS A 56 -4.43 11.80 14.79
N LYS A 57 -3.26 11.57 14.18
CA LYS A 57 -2.10 12.45 14.38
C LYS A 57 -2.41 13.81 13.76
N GLN A 58 -2.04 14.87 14.47
CA GLN A 58 -2.18 16.22 13.93
C GLN A 58 -1.28 16.35 12.70
N ALA A 59 -1.85 16.76 11.56
CA ALA A 59 -1.10 16.92 10.31
C ALA A 59 -0.05 18.04 10.42
N ASN A 60 -0.37 19.12 11.14
CA ASN A 60 0.51 20.25 11.36
C ASN A 60 0.77 20.46 12.86
N PRO A 61 2.02 20.38 13.33
CA PRO A 61 2.34 20.67 14.73
C PRO A 61 2.27 22.18 15.07
N TYR A 62 2.10 23.05 14.08
CA TYR A 62 2.02 24.49 14.30
C TYR A 62 0.82 24.87 15.17
N GLN A 63 1.10 25.50 16.29
CA GLN A 63 0.11 26.16 17.13
C GLN A 63 0.19 27.65 16.87
N ARG A 64 -0.93 28.24 16.43
CA ARG A 64 -1.01 29.70 16.28
C ARG A 64 -0.83 30.31 17.66
N GLY A 65 0.12 31.24 17.76
CA GLY A 65 0.32 32.03 18.97
C GLY A 65 -0.89 32.92 19.26
N CYS A 66 -0.81 33.66 20.35
CA CYS A 66 -1.86 34.59 20.72
C CYS A 66 -1.82 35.83 19.80
N GLU A 67 -2.89 36.07 19.05
CA GLU A 67 -2.99 37.19 18.11
C GLU A 67 -3.49 38.48 18.78
N LYS A 68 -3.19 39.65 18.21
CA LYS A 68 -3.64 40.94 18.77
C LYS A 68 -5.16 41.02 18.97
N ILE A 69 -5.95 40.41 18.08
CA ILE A 69 -7.42 40.33 18.22
C ILE A 69 -7.85 39.55 19.48
N ASN A 70 -7.02 38.61 19.93
CA ASN A 70 -7.22 37.83 21.16
C ASN A 70 -6.77 38.59 22.42
N ARG A 71 -6.35 39.86 22.29
CA ARG A 71 -6.01 40.78 23.40
C ARG A 71 -4.92 40.24 24.34
N CYS A 72 -3.91 39.63 23.76
CA CYS A 72 -2.77 39.07 24.48
C CYS A 72 -1.96 40.18 25.18
N ARG A 73 -1.48 39.93 26.40
CA ARG A 73 -0.61 40.88 27.12
C ARG A 73 0.71 41.03 26.37
N GLY A 74 0.94 42.20 25.77
CA GLY A 74 2.18 42.56 25.05
C GLY A 74 2.07 42.60 23.52
N GLY A 75 0.86 42.78 22.97
CA GLY A 75 0.64 42.89 21.51
C GLY A 75 1.42 43.98 20.80
#